data_AF-A0A7S3CMA5-F1
#
_entry.id   AF-A0A7S3CMA5-F1
#
_cell.length_a   1.000
_cell.length_b   1.000
_cell.length_c   1.000
_cell.angle_alpha   90.00
_cell.angle_beta   90.00
_cell.angle_gamma   90.00
#
_symmetry.space_group_name_H-M   'P 1'
#
loop_
_entity.id
_entity.type
_entity.pdbx_description
1 polymer ?
#
loop_
_entity_poly.entity_id
_entity_poly.type
_entity_poly.pdbx_seq_one_letter_code
_entity_poly.pdbx_strand_id
1 'polypeptide(L)'
;LSNKICQICEKYAPNKKWHIDTVVKVLTLTDQHMREEYISQAITIIATTKELHQYAVAKIFFTMQENINQLGLIQLGVWIVGEFGEMLVNGACKSHDGNPLQVEDADIIDLYEMVLRNHNKRGDRSDIVIMWALTALSKLSIRIGSNMPGKSQNSYEAIITRIRKNLRDFSTHMNVEIQQRACEFQQILDSQWDAERGTIFEPMHFKGDENMLVDTKNRAALDADEGDNQLLIGMEDPAPSRKPKKI
;
A
#
# COMPACT_ATOMS: atom_id res chain seq x y z
N LEU A 1 -15.59 4.87 -8.88
CA LEU A 1 -15.03 4.19 -10.08
C LEU A 1 -13.83 3.33 -9.69
N SER A 2 -12.82 3.88 -9.03
CA SER A 2 -11.60 3.19 -8.60
C SER A 2 -11.83 1.91 -7.80
N ASN A 3 -12.75 1.94 -6.81
CA ASN A 3 -13.15 0.74 -6.07
C ASN A 3 -13.67 -0.40 -6.97
N LYS A 4 -14.47 -0.08 -8.00
CA LYS A 4 -14.97 -1.08 -8.97
C LYS A 4 -13.83 -1.63 -9.83
N ILE A 5 -12.86 -0.80 -10.19
CA ILE A 5 -11.68 -1.24 -10.96
C ILE A 5 -10.86 -2.22 -10.11
N CYS A 6 -10.60 -1.92 -8.83
CA CYS A 6 -9.91 -2.84 -7.93
C CYS A 6 -10.65 -4.18 -7.83
N GLN A 7 -11.97 -4.15 -7.61
CA GLN A 7 -12.80 -5.36 -7.55
C GLN A 7 -12.73 -6.21 -8.84
N ILE A 8 -12.74 -5.57 -10.00
CA ILE A 8 -12.56 -6.28 -11.28
C ILE A 8 -11.14 -6.83 -11.40
N CYS A 9 -10.13 -6.07 -10.98
CA CYS A 9 -8.73 -6.51 -11.02
C CYS A 9 -8.47 -7.72 -10.12
N GLU A 10 -9.19 -7.85 -9.01
CA GLU A 10 -9.10 -9.04 -8.15
C GLU A 10 -9.58 -10.29 -8.88
N LYS A 11 -10.73 -10.20 -9.54
CA LYS A 11 -11.37 -11.35 -10.16
C LYS A 11 -10.79 -11.71 -11.53
N TYR A 12 -10.30 -10.71 -12.26
CA TYR A 12 -9.97 -10.87 -13.68
C TYR A 12 -8.51 -10.58 -14.05
N ALA A 13 -7.63 -10.26 -13.10
CA ALA A 13 -6.22 -10.06 -13.40
C ALA A 13 -5.60 -11.32 -14.04
N PRO A 14 -4.87 -11.19 -15.16
CA PRO A 14 -4.26 -12.32 -15.85
C PRO A 14 -3.09 -12.91 -15.07
N ASN A 15 -2.41 -12.12 -14.23
CA ASN A 15 -1.36 -12.55 -13.32
C ASN A 15 -1.16 -11.53 -12.18
N LYS A 16 -0.43 -11.93 -11.14
CA LYS A 16 -0.16 -11.12 -9.94
C LYS A 16 0.60 -9.83 -10.25
N LYS A 17 1.55 -9.86 -11.20
CA LYS A 17 2.29 -8.67 -11.62
C LYS A 17 1.36 -7.63 -12.25
N TRP A 18 0.48 -8.04 -13.16
CA TRP A 18 -0.51 -7.17 -13.78
C TRP A 18 -1.49 -6.60 -12.76
N HIS A 19 -1.89 -7.39 -11.76
CA HIS A 19 -2.72 -6.91 -10.66
C HIS A 19 -2.02 -5.76 -9.90
N ILE A 20 -0.77 -5.95 -9.48
CA ILE A 20 0.04 -4.91 -8.82
C ILE A 20 0.13 -3.67 -9.70
N ASP A 21 0.43 -3.84 -10.99
CA ASP A 21 0.58 -2.74 -11.94
C ASP A 21 -0.68 -1.90 -12.06
N THR A 22 -1.83 -2.56 -12.15
CA THR A 22 -3.12 -1.89 -12.28
C THR A 22 -3.53 -1.21 -10.97
N VAL A 23 -3.37 -1.86 -9.82
CA VAL A 23 -3.71 -1.27 -8.52
C VAL A 23 -2.84 -0.04 -8.25
N VAL A 24 -1.53 -0.12 -8.46
CA VAL A 24 -0.64 1.04 -8.30
C VAL A 24 -1.04 2.16 -9.24
N LYS A 25 -1.38 1.86 -10.51
CA LYS A 25 -1.83 2.88 -11.45
C LYS A 25 -3.15 3.53 -11.01
N VAL A 26 -4.13 2.74 -10.55
CA VAL A 26 -5.40 3.26 -10.02
C VAL A 26 -5.14 4.18 -8.83
N LEU A 27 -4.25 3.79 -7.92
CA LEU A 27 -3.89 4.60 -6.75
C LEU A 27 -3.20 5.92 -7.13
N THR A 28 -2.44 5.99 -8.22
CA THR A 28 -1.87 7.28 -8.69
C THR A 28 -2.91 8.24 -9.28
N LEU A 29 -3.99 7.71 -9.85
CA LEU A 29 -5.01 8.51 -10.55
C LEU A 29 -6.20 8.89 -9.66
N THR A 30 -6.34 8.21 -8.53
CA THR A 30 -7.53 8.34 -7.69
C THR A 30 -7.32 9.39 -6.63
N ASP A 31 -7.83 10.59 -6.89
CA ASP A 31 -7.91 11.69 -5.91
C ASP A 31 -8.99 11.44 -4.82
N GLN A 32 -9.82 10.42 -5.02
CA GLN A 32 -10.92 10.06 -4.13
C GLN A 32 -10.55 8.95 -3.17
N HIS A 33 -11.28 8.87 -2.06
CA HIS A 33 -11.04 7.90 -1.02
C HIS A 33 -11.30 6.47 -1.49
N MET A 34 -10.22 5.71 -1.67
CA MET A 34 -10.30 4.26 -1.79
C MET A 34 -10.63 3.65 -0.42
N ARG A 35 -11.38 2.54 -0.44
CA ARG A 35 -11.65 1.78 0.77
C ARG A 35 -10.39 1.04 1.21
N GLU A 36 -10.13 1.03 2.52
CA GLU A 36 -8.93 0.44 3.12
C GLU A 36 -8.81 -1.06 2.82
N GLU A 37 -9.94 -1.77 2.69
CA GLU A 37 -10.00 -3.19 2.32
C GLU A 37 -9.18 -3.52 1.06
N TYR A 38 -9.19 -2.64 0.05
CA TYR A 38 -8.43 -2.84 -1.18
C TYR A 38 -6.93 -2.66 -0.99
N ILE A 39 -6.53 -1.77 -0.09
CA ILE A 39 -5.12 -1.58 0.26
C ILE A 39 -4.62 -2.81 1.02
N SER A 40 -5.38 -3.30 2.00
CA SER A 40 -5.06 -4.52 2.75
C SER A 40 -4.96 -5.76 1.84
N GLN A 41 -5.81 -5.86 0.83
CA GLN A 41 -5.75 -6.95 -0.13
C GLN A 41 -4.55 -6.83 -1.07
N ALA A 42 -4.25 -5.63 -1.57
CA ALA A 42 -3.04 -5.40 -2.36
C ALA A 42 -1.76 -5.76 -1.58
N ILE A 43 -1.71 -5.40 -0.29
CA ILE A 43 -0.66 -5.81 0.64
C ILE A 43 -0.58 -7.34 0.72
N THR A 44 -1.71 -8.01 0.93
CA THR A 44 -1.76 -9.49 1.04
C THR A 44 -1.24 -10.15 -0.22
N ILE A 45 -1.66 -9.67 -1.40
CA ILE A 45 -1.21 -10.19 -2.69
C ILE A 45 0.30 -10.00 -2.85
N ILE A 46 0.85 -8.82 -2.56
CA ILE A 46 2.28 -8.58 -2.68
C ILE A 46 3.05 -9.43 -1.67
N ALA A 47 2.64 -9.44 -0.40
CA ALA A 47 3.33 -10.15 0.66
C ALA A 47 3.37 -11.66 0.45
N THR A 48 2.32 -12.24 -0.14
CA THR A 48 2.28 -13.68 -0.48
C THR A 48 2.99 -14.05 -1.78
N THR A 49 3.33 -13.08 -2.64
CA THR A 49 3.99 -13.31 -3.94
C THR A 49 5.47 -12.94 -3.88
N LYS A 50 6.28 -13.81 -3.24
CA LYS A 50 7.70 -13.56 -2.93
C LYS A 50 8.55 -13.18 -4.15
N GLU A 51 8.29 -13.80 -5.29
CA GLU A 51 8.97 -13.56 -6.55
C GLU A 51 8.76 -12.15 -7.11
N LEU A 52 7.75 -11.41 -6.64
CA LEU A 52 7.45 -10.04 -7.04
C LEU A 52 7.86 -8.98 -6.02
N HIS A 53 8.43 -9.35 -4.85
CA HIS A 53 8.78 -8.37 -3.80
C HIS A 53 9.73 -7.29 -4.30
N GLN A 54 10.83 -7.68 -4.95
CA GLN A 54 11.82 -6.74 -5.52
C GLN A 54 11.20 -5.80 -6.56
N TYR A 55 10.30 -6.32 -7.39
CA TYR A 55 9.59 -5.54 -8.39
C TYR A 55 8.62 -4.53 -7.75
N ALA A 56 7.80 -5.01 -6.82
CA ALA A 56 6.76 -4.23 -6.18
C ALA A 56 7.35 -3.09 -5.33
N VAL A 57 8.35 -3.38 -4.50
CA VAL A 57 8.97 -2.37 -3.63
C VAL A 57 9.65 -1.27 -4.44
N ALA A 58 10.41 -1.61 -5.49
CA ALA A 58 11.04 -0.63 -6.37
C ALA A 58 10.00 0.23 -7.06
N LYS A 59 9.03 -0.39 -7.73
CA LYS A 59 7.98 0.35 -8.45
C LYS A 59 7.21 1.29 -7.51
N ILE A 60 6.78 0.81 -6.36
CA ILE A 60 5.96 1.59 -5.42
C ILE A 60 6.78 2.73 -4.81
N PHE A 61 8.06 2.50 -4.46
CA PHE A 61 8.95 3.54 -3.94
C PHE A 61 9.05 4.74 -4.88
N PHE A 62 9.40 4.53 -6.16
CA PHE A 62 9.48 5.63 -7.13
C PHE A 62 8.12 6.25 -7.44
N THR A 63 7.06 5.43 -7.50
CA THR A 63 5.71 5.95 -7.74
C THR A 63 5.25 6.88 -6.59
N MET A 64 5.61 6.58 -5.34
CA MET A 64 5.31 7.45 -4.19
C MET A 64 6.03 8.79 -4.27
N GLN A 65 7.30 8.81 -4.71
CA GLN A 65 8.08 10.05 -4.84
C GLN A 65 7.39 11.05 -5.79
N GLU A 66 6.78 10.55 -6.86
CA GLU A 66 6.04 11.37 -7.83
C GLU A 66 4.61 11.75 -7.38
N ASN A 67 4.01 10.96 -6.47
CA ASN A 67 2.58 11.04 -6.15
C ASN A 67 2.32 11.15 -4.63
N ILE A 68 3.10 12.00 -3.95
CA ILE A 68 3.09 12.13 -2.48
C ILE A 68 1.75 12.52 -1.86
N ASN A 69 0.85 13.12 -2.64
CA ASN A 69 -0.47 13.56 -2.17
C ASN A 69 -1.54 12.46 -2.25
N GLN A 70 -1.25 11.33 -2.90
CA GLN A 70 -2.21 10.25 -3.11
C GLN A 70 -2.27 9.32 -1.90
N LEU A 71 -3.23 9.57 -1.00
CA LEU A 71 -3.32 8.90 0.31
C LEU A 71 -3.25 7.36 0.22
N GLY A 72 -4.06 6.75 -0.65
CA GLY A 72 -4.09 5.29 -0.77
C GLY A 72 -2.77 4.72 -1.29
N LEU A 73 -2.08 5.43 -2.18
CA LEU A 73 -0.75 5.04 -2.66
C LEU A 73 0.27 5.13 -1.52
N ILE A 74 0.24 6.21 -0.76
CA ILE A 74 1.17 6.40 0.36
C ILE A 74 0.93 5.35 1.44
N GLN A 75 -0.32 5.05 1.81
CA GLN A 75 -0.63 3.96 2.74
C GLN A 75 -0.08 2.61 2.26
N LEU A 76 -0.34 2.24 1.00
CA LEU A 76 0.23 1.01 0.43
C LEU A 76 1.76 1.03 0.47
N GLY A 77 2.37 2.13 0.04
CA GLY A 77 3.80 2.19 -0.16
C GLY A 77 4.62 2.32 1.11
N VAL A 78 4.17 3.04 2.14
CA VAL A 78 4.85 3.03 3.44
C VAL A 78 4.84 1.64 4.07
N TRP A 79 3.78 0.87 3.87
CA TRP A 79 3.74 -0.49 4.35
C TRP A 79 4.75 -1.38 3.60
N ILE A 80 4.70 -1.34 2.26
CA ILE A 80 5.55 -2.18 1.39
C ILE A 80 7.03 -1.85 1.57
N VAL A 81 7.39 -0.57 1.64
CA VAL A 81 8.79 -0.15 1.86
C VAL A 81 9.21 -0.45 3.30
N GLY A 82 8.34 -0.33 4.29
CA GLY A 82 8.65 -0.70 5.68
C GLY A 82 8.94 -2.19 5.85
N GLU A 83 8.30 -3.05 5.04
CA GLU A 83 8.51 -4.50 5.09
C GLU A 83 9.70 -4.96 4.24
N PHE A 84 9.87 -4.41 3.03
CA PHE A 84 10.82 -4.91 2.02
C PHE A 84 11.91 -3.89 1.64
N GLY A 85 12.05 -2.78 2.37
CA GLY A 85 12.95 -1.67 2.03
C GLY A 85 14.42 -2.05 1.92
N GLU A 86 14.87 -3.09 2.63
CA GLU A 86 16.21 -3.67 2.52
C GLU A 86 16.55 -4.11 1.08
N MET A 87 15.55 -4.49 0.28
CA MET A 87 15.74 -4.89 -1.13
C MET A 87 16.10 -3.72 -2.04
N LEU A 88 15.75 -2.48 -1.65
CA LEU A 88 16.07 -1.27 -2.41
C LEU A 88 17.55 -0.88 -2.27
N VAL A 89 18.15 -1.16 -1.10
CA VAL A 89 19.51 -0.74 -0.76
C VAL A 89 20.57 -1.80 -1.09
N ASN A 90 20.20 -3.08 -1.02
CA ASN A 90 21.12 -4.21 -1.25
C ASN A 90 21.40 -4.51 -2.74
N GLY A 91 20.85 -3.72 -3.66
CA GLY A 91 21.04 -3.89 -5.11
C GLY A 91 20.29 -5.08 -5.72
N ALA A 92 19.38 -5.72 -4.97
CA ALA A 92 18.57 -6.82 -5.48
C ALA A 92 17.50 -6.34 -6.46
N CYS A 93 16.99 -5.13 -6.29
CA CYS A 93 16.03 -4.52 -7.19
C CYS A 93 16.64 -4.22 -8.57
N LYS A 94 15.81 -4.38 -9.60
CA LYS A 94 16.16 -4.01 -10.98
C LYS A 94 15.21 -2.94 -11.49
N SER A 95 15.74 -2.00 -12.26
CA SER A 95 14.93 -1.05 -13.04
C SER A 95 14.13 -1.78 -14.13
N HIS A 96 13.20 -1.06 -14.75
CA HIS A 96 12.45 -1.54 -15.91
C HIS A 96 13.36 -2.05 -17.05
N ASP A 97 14.53 -1.41 -17.21
CA ASP A 97 15.54 -1.76 -18.22
C ASP A 97 16.46 -2.91 -17.79
N GLY A 98 16.21 -3.54 -16.64
CA GLY A 98 17.01 -4.65 -16.12
C GLY A 98 18.31 -4.22 -15.41
N ASN A 99 18.61 -2.92 -15.40
CA ASN A 99 19.77 -2.37 -14.68
C ASN A 99 19.60 -2.53 -13.16
N PRO A 100 20.67 -2.89 -12.41
CA PRO A 100 20.63 -2.91 -10.96
C PRO A 100 20.21 -1.54 -10.42
N LEU A 101 19.28 -1.56 -9.48
CA LEU A 101 18.77 -0.37 -8.84
C LEU A 101 19.30 -0.34 -7.40
N GLN A 102 19.99 0.74 -7.05
CA GLN A 102 20.53 0.93 -5.71
C GLN A 102 20.07 2.29 -5.19
N VAL A 103 19.10 2.26 -4.28
CA VAL A 103 18.61 3.43 -3.56
C VAL A 103 19.49 3.64 -2.34
N GLU A 104 19.77 4.89 -1.98
CA GLU A 104 20.47 5.17 -0.73
C GLU A 104 19.53 5.03 0.48
N ASP A 105 20.05 4.52 1.60
CA ASP A 105 19.29 4.41 2.85
C ASP A 105 18.70 5.78 3.26
N ALA A 106 19.47 6.86 3.06
CA ALA A 106 19.03 8.22 3.34
C ALA A 106 17.83 8.65 2.47
N ASP A 107 17.77 8.26 1.20
CA ASP A 107 16.67 8.62 0.30
C ASP A 107 15.34 7.97 0.74
N ILE A 108 15.42 6.77 1.32
CA ILE A 108 14.26 6.11 1.92
C ILE A 108 13.75 6.95 3.08
N ILE A 109 14.64 7.34 4.01
CA ILE A 109 14.25 8.15 5.17
C ILE A 109 13.73 9.54 4.74
N ASP A 110 14.34 10.17 3.73
CA ASP A 110 13.89 11.45 3.16
C ASP A 110 12.42 11.38 2.69
N LEU A 111 12.04 10.28 2.02
CA LEU A 111 10.67 10.06 1.59
C LEU A 111 9.71 9.98 2.78
N TYR A 112 10.05 9.23 3.83
CA TYR A 112 9.22 9.14 5.04
C TYR A 112 9.10 10.47 5.78
N GLU A 113 10.20 11.23 5.89
CA GLU A 113 10.17 12.57 6.46
C GLU A 113 9.25 13.51 5.66
N MET A 114 9.25 13.37 4.33
CA MET A 114 8.33 14.10 3.46
C MET A 114 6.87 13.68 3.67
N VAL A 115 6.59 12.38 3.76
CA VAL A 115 5.25 11.85 4.09
C VAL A 115 4.77 12.44 5.42
N LEU A 116 5.54 12.26 6.50
CA LEU A 116 5.16 12.74 7.83
C LEU A 116 4.87 14.25 7.84
N ARG A 117 5.73 15.06 7.21
CA ARG A 117 5.56 16.51 7.13
C ARG A 117 4.30 16.92 6.37
N ASN A 118 4.01 16.27 5.25
CA ASN A 118 2.85 16.58 4.41
C ASN A 118 1.52 16.20 5.09
N HIS A 119 1.57 15.19 5.96
CA HIS A 119 0.40 14.59 6.58
C HIS A 119 0.09 15.11 7.99
N ASN A 120 1.06 15.69 8.72
CA ASN A 120 0.90 16.20 10.10
C ASN A 120 -0.13 17.33 10.30
N LYS A 121 -0.70 17.89 9.23
CA LYS A 121 -1.68 19.01 9.30
C LYS A 121 -3.05 18.69 8.72
N ARG A 122 -3.26 17.44 8.30
CA ARG A 122 -4.50 16.99 7.67
C ARG A 122 -5.18 16.06 8.67
N GLY A 123 -6.49 16.12 8.85
CA GLY A 123 -7.21 15.40 9.92
C GLY A 123 -7.18 13.86 9.81
N ASP A 124 -8.14 13.19 10.44
CA ASP A 124 -8.16 11.74 10.76
C ASP A 124 -7.55 10.76 9.73
N ARG A 125 -7.82 10.92 8.42
CA ARG A 125 -7.26 10.00 7.41
C ARG A 125 -5.77 10.13 7.21
N SER A 126 -5.27 11.35 7.38
CA SER A 126 -3.84 11.62 7.37
C SER A 126 -3.17 11.06 8.62
N ASP A 127 -3.89 11.04 9.74
CA ASP A 127 -3.40 10.43 10.98
C ASP A 127 -3.10 8.95 10.78
N ILE A 128 -3.94 8.25 9.99
CA ILE A 128 -3.67 6.85 9.61
C ILE A 128 -2.35 6.73 8.85
N VAL A 129 -2.08 7.64 7.90
CA VAL A 129 -0.81 7.64 7.16
C VAL A 129 0.38 7.85 8.09
N ILE A 130 0.28 8.79 9.04
CA ILE A 130 1.32 9.04 10.05
C ILE A 130 1.54 7.79 10.89
N MET A 131 0.48 7.19 11.41
CA MET A 131 0.53 5.96 12.19
C MET A 131 1.24 4.82 11.45
N TRP A 132 0.97 4.65 10.15
CA TRP A 132 1.62 3.64 9.31
C TRP A 132 3.08 3.98 9.02
N ALA A 133 3.37 5.25 8.75
CA ALA A 133 4.72 5.74 8.49
C ALA A 133 5.64 5.58 9.72
N LEU A 134 5.15 5.86 10.93
CA LEU A 134 5.91 5.66 12.16
C LEU A 134 6.23 4.19 12.39
N THR A 135 5.25 3.29 12.21
CA THR A 135 5.48 1.84 12.31
C THR A 135 6.50 1.35 11.28
N ALA A 136 6.40 1.82 10.04
CA ALA A 136 7.34 1.46 8.99
C ALA A 136 8.76 2.00 9.25
N LEU A 137 8.91 3.24 9.74
CA LEU A 137 10.21 3.78 10.17
C LEU A 137 10.83 2.93 11.28
N SER A 138 10.03 2.48 12.26
CA SER A 138 10.51 1.60 13.32
C SER A 138 10.95 0.23 12.79
N LYS A 139 10.27 -0.33 11.78
CA LYS A 139 10.77 -1.55 11.11
C LYS A 139 12.07 -1.29 10.35
N LEU A 140 12.15 -0.19 9.61
CA LEU A 140 13.34 0.19 8.85
C LEU A 140 14.58 0.32 9.74
N SER A 141 14.40 0.62 11.03
CA SER A 141 15.50 0.70 12.01
C SER A 141 16.37 -0.56 12.09
N ILE A 142 15.85 -1.75 11.75
CA ILE A 142 16.63 -2.99 11.70
C ILE A 142 16.95 -3.48 10.28
N ARG A 143 16.39 -2.84 9.26
CA ARG A 143 16.44 -3.32 7.86
C ARG A 143 17.43 -2.56 6.98
N ILE A 144 17.65 -1.28 7.28
CA ILE A 144 18.49 -0.38 6.50
C ILE A 144 19.55 0.27 7.39
N GLY A 145 20.52 0.92 6.75
CA GLY A 145 21.71 1.46 7.40
C GLY A 145 22.88 0.47 7.31
N SER A 146 23.98 0.94 6.73
CA SER A 146 25.19 0.14 6.58
C SER A 146 26.18 0.40 7.71
N ASN A 147 26.84 -0.66 8.18
CA ASN A 147 27.98 -0.57 9.09
C ASN A 147 29.25 -0.04 8.40
N MET A 148 29.34 -0.20 7.08
CA MET A 148 30.42 0.32 6.24
C MET A 148 29.82 1.08 5.05
N PRO A 149 29.32 2.31 5.27
CA PRO A 149 28.64 3.04 4.22
C PRO A 149 29.65 3.80 3.34
N GLY A 150 29.35 3.93 2.04
CA GLY A 150 30.10 4.81 1.15
C GLY A 150 29.89 6.30 1.44
N LYS A 151 28.77 6.66 2.09
CA LYS A 151 28.43 8.02 2.51
C LYS A 151 27.94 7.99 3.96
N SER A 152 28.37 8.94 4.79
CA SER A 152 28.03 8.97 6.23
C SER A 152 26.52 8.97 6.50
N GLN A 153 25.71 9.57 5.63
CA GLN A 153 24.25 9.60 5.73
C GLN A 153 23.58 8.22 5.64
N ASN A 154 24.26 7.24 5.04
CA ASN A 154 23.78 5.85 4.92
C ASN A 154 24.29 4.96 6.06
N SER A 155 25.01 5.52 7.03
CA SER A 155 25.43 4.76 8.22
C SER A 155 24.22 4.35 9.06
N TYR A 156 24.29 3.18 9.69
CA TYR A 156 23.29 2.77 10.68
C TYR A 156 23.03 3.87 11.73
N GLU A 157 24.09 4.50 12.25
CA GLU A 157 23.97 5.55 13.27
C GLU A 157 23.25 6.81 12.76
N ALA A 158 23.51 7.24 11.52
CA ALA A 158 22.80 8.36 10.92
C ALA A 158 21.31 8.04 10.72
N ILE A 159 21.02 6.85 10.18
CA ILE A 159 19.65 6.41 9.91
C ILE A 159 18.83 6.27 11.21
N ILE A 160 19.37 5.59 12.23
CA ILE A 160 18.68 5.42 13.52
C ILE A 160 18.47 6.76 14.22
N THR A 161 19.42 7.70 14.12
CA THR A 161 19.29 9.05 14.69
C THR A 161 18.13 9.80 14.04
N ARG A 162 17.99 9.72 12.72
CA ARG A 162 16.87 10.35 12.00
C ARG A 162 15.54 9.69 12.34
N ILE A 163 15.47 8.36 12.43
CA ILE A 163 14.27 7.64 12.85
C ILE A 163 13.84 8.09 14.26
N ARG A 164 14.76 8.08 15.24
CA ARG A 164 14.48 8.53 16.62
C ARG A 164 14.01 9.98 16.66
N LYS A 165 14.62 10.87 15.87
CA LYS A 165 14.18 12.27 15.76
C LYS A 165 12.73 12.35 15.27
N ASN A 166 12.39 11.65 14.19
CA ASN A 166 11.02 11.63 13.67
C ASN A 166 10.03 11.10 14.71
N LEU A 167 10.31 9.99 15.39
CA LEU A 167 9.43 9.48 16.44
C LEU A 167 9.26 10.50 17.57
N ARG A 168 10.34 11.16 18.02
CA ARG A 168 10.29 12.19 19.05
C ARG A 168 9.41 13.37 18.66
N ASP A 169 9.49 13.82 17.41
CA ASP A 169 8.70 14.94 16.92
C ASP A 169 7.18 14.66 16.94
N PHE A 170 6.76 13.39 16.99
CA PHE A 170 5.34 12.97 17.11
C PHE A 170 4.92 12.50 18.52
N SER A 171 5.83 12.53 19.52
CA SER A 171 5.56 12.10 20.91
C SER A 171 4.59 12.98 21.71
N THR A 172 4.27 14.15 21.18
CA THR A 172 3.33 15.13 21.77
C THR A 172 2.18 15.44 20.83
N HIS A 173 1.94 14.56 19.86
CA HIS A 173 0.87 14.73 18.88
C HIS A 173 -0.52 14.72 19.56
N MET A 174 -1.46 15.51 19.03
CA MET A 174 -2.81 15.66 19.60
C MET A 174 -3.64 14.37 19.50
N ASN A 175 -3.39 13.58 18.46
CA ASN A 175 -3.96 12.25 18.31
C ASN A 175 -3.21 11.26 19.22
N VAL A 176 -3.93 10.68 20.19
CA VAL A 176 -3.40 9.78 21.22
C VAL A 176 -2.79 8.50 20.63
N GLU A 177 -3.34 7.97 19.55
CA GLU A 177 -2.81 6.75 18.90
C GLU A 177 -1.44 7.01 18.25
N ILE A 178 -1.29 8.17 17.60
CA ILE A 178 0.01 8.61 17.05
C ILE A 178 1.00 8.82 18.18
N GLN A 179 0.56 9.51 19.24
CA GLN A 179 1.38 9.82 20.40
C GLN A 179 1.90 8.54 21.08
N GLN A 180 1.01 7.59 21.33
CA GLN A 180 1.33 6.32 21.95
C GLN A 180 2.37 5.54 21.13
N ARG A 181 2.13 5.35 19.82
CA ARG A 181 3.08 4.67 18.93
C ARG A 181 4.45 5.34 18.92
N ALA A 182 4.47 6.67 18.81
CA ALA A 182 5.71 7.44 18.80
C ALA A 182 6.53 7.24 20.10
N CYS A 183 5.87 7.20 21.25
CA CYS A 183 6.49 6.97 22.55
C CYS A 183 6.96 5.52 22.73
N GLU A 184 6.13 4.53 22.40
CA GLU A 184 6.47 3.11 22.50
C GLU A 184 7.64 2.74 21.59
N PHE A 185 7.61 3.19 20.33
CA PHE A 185 8.70 2.93 19.40
C PHE A 185 9.99 3.61 19.81
N GLN A 186 9.96 4.82 20.42
CA GLN A 186 11.18 5.42 20.98
C GLN A 186 11.82 4.52 22.03
N GLN A 187 11.01 3.97 22.95
CA GLN A 187 11.51 3.09 24.00
C GLN A 187 12.11 1.81 23.41
N ILE A 188 11.47 1.19 22.40
CA ILE A 188 12.00 0.00 21.70
C ILE A 188 13.32 0.32 20.97
N LEU A 189 13.52 1.57 20.56
CA LEU A 189 14.77 2.01 19.96
C LEU A 189 15.84 2.39 21.00
N ASP A 190 15.60 2.26 22.30
CA ASP A 190 16.66 2.42 23.31
C ASP A 190 17.57 1.19 23.34
N SER A 191 18.82 1.39 23.79
CA SER A 191 19.85 0.36 23.80
C SER A 191 19.49 -0.87 24.66
N GLN A 192 18.62 -0.70 25.65
CA GLN A 192 18.14 -1.79 26.50
C GLN A 192 17.36 -2.87 25.73
N TRP A 193 16.84 -2.56 24.54
CA TRP A 193 16.07 -3.47 23.68
C TRP A 193 16.83 -3.90 22.42
N ASP A 194 18.14 -3.61 22.31
CA ASP A 194 18.90 -3.90 21.10
C ASP A 194 18.90 -5.41 20.75
N ALA A 195 18.84 -6.30 21.74
CA ALA A 195 18.84 -7.75 21.53
C ALA A 195 17.49 -8.27 21.00
N GLU A 196 16.39 -7.67 21.44
CA GLU A 196 15.02 -8.07 21.14
C GLU A 196 14.47 -7.37 19.90
N ARG A 197 15.03 -6.21 19.52
CA ARG A 197 14.54 -5.37 18.42
C ARG A 197 14.43 -6.15 17.11
N GLY A 198 15.39 -7.03 16.84
CA GLY A 198 15.38 -7.91 15.68
C GLY A 198 14.10 -8.76 15.64
N THR A 199 13.79 -9.44 16.74
CA THR A 199 12.60 -10.30 16.88
C THR A 199 11.30 -9.51 16.89
N ILE A 200 11.27 -8.34 17.54
CA ILE A 200 10.07 -7.49 17.61
C ILE A 200 9.64 -7.01 16.21
N PHE A 201 10.60 -6.69 15.34
CA PHE A 201 10.33 -6.21 13.99
C PHE A 201 10.54 -7.28 12.89
N GLU A 202 10.51 -8.56 13.27
CA GLU A 202 10.53 -9.66 12.31
C GLU A 202 9.43 -9.50 11.24
N PRO A 203 9.68 -9.99 10.00
CA PRO A 203 8.69 -9.94 8.94
C PRO A 203 7.37 -10.57 9.38
N MET A 204 6.25 -9.94 9.02
CA MET A 204 4.94 -10.48 9.38
C MET A 204 4.67 -11.80 8.68
N HIS A 205 4.14 -12.78 9.41
CA HIS A 205 3.74 -14.06 8.84
C HIS A 205 2.47 -13.91 7.99
N PHE A 206 2.59 -14.11 6.69
CA PHE A 206 1.44 -14.18 5.78
C PHE A 206 1.04 -15.62 5.54
N LYS A 207 -0.15 -16.00 6.02
CA LYS A 207 -0.85 -17.20 5.54
C LYS A 207 -1.73 -16.75 4.38
N GLY A 208 -1.30 -17.01 3.15
CA GLY A 208 -2.12 -16.74 1.98
C GLY A 208 -3.23 -17.78 1.84
N ASP A 209 -4.46 -17.36 1.57
CA ASP A 209 -5.37 -18.21 0.82
C ASP A 209 -4.80 -18.33 -0.59
N GLU A 210 -4.28 -19.50 -0.93
CA GLU A 210 -3.64 -19.80 -2.23
C GLU A 210 -4.57 -19.57 -3.45
N ASN A 211 -5.85 -19.27 -3.22
CA ASN A 211 -6.90 -19.07 -4.22
C ASN A 211 -7.31 -17.60 -4.47
N MET A 212 -6.54 -16.59 -4.04
CA MET A 212 -6.90 -15.17 -4.28
C MET A 212 -6.87 -14.72 -5.76
N LEU A 213 -6.47 -15.57 -6.70
CA LEU A 213 -6.81 -15.41 -8.12
C LEU A 213 -7.55 -16.68 -8.56
N VAL A 214 -8.76 -16.52 -9.08
CA VAL A 214 -9.51 -17.65 -9.65
C VAL A 214 -8.69 -18.21 -10.82
N ASP A 215 -8.38 -19.51 -10.76
CA ASP A 215 -7.61 -20.21 -11.80
C ASP A 215 -8.24 -19.98 -13.18
N THR A 216 -7.43 -19.51 -14.13
CA THR A 216 -7.88 -19.13 -15.48
C THR A 216 -8.47 -20.30 -16.26
N LYS A 217 -8.22 -21.54 -15.82
CA LYS A 217 -8.82 -22.75 -16.38
C LYS A 217 -10.33 -22.85 -16.16
N ASN A 218 -10.90 -22.15 -15.18
CA ASN A 218 -12.34 -22.15 -14.90
C ASN A 218 -13.11 -21.00 -15.58
N ARG A 219 -12.47 -20.20 -16.46
CA ARG A 219 -13.14 -19.08 -17.15
C ARG A 219 -14.28 -19.49 -18.08
N ALA A 220 -14.26 -20.71 -18.63
CA ALA A 220 -15.20 -21.10 -19.69
C ALA A 220 -16.59 -21.56 -19.20
N ALA A 221 -16.82 -21.68 -17.89
CA ALA A 221 -18.04 -22.32 -17.37
C ALA A 221 -19.12 -21.35 -16.86
N LEU A 222 -18.86 -20.04 -16.81
CA LEU A 222 -19.79 -19.06 -16.21
C LEU A 222 -20.51 -18.16 -17.24
N ASP A 223 -20.17 -18.24 -18.52
CA ASP A 223 -20.79 -17.43 -19.59
C ASP A 223 -22.04 -18.10 -20.21
N ALA A 224 -22.58 -19.16 -19.60
CA ALA A 224 -23.68 -19.94 -20.17
C ALA A 224 -25.06 -19.69 -19.56
N ASP A 225 -25.23 -18.81 -18.55
CA ASP A 225 -26.52 -18.66 -17.85
C ASP A 225 -27.02 -17.23 -17.62
N GLU A 226 -26.48 -16.22 -18.31
CA GLU A 226 -27.14 -14.91 -18.42
C GLU A 226 -27.81 -14.77 -19.79
N GLY A 227 -28.87 -15.55 -19.97
CA GLY A 227 -29.84 -15.37 -21.05
C GLY A 227 -30.75 -14.16 -20.76
N ASP A 228 -30.57 -13.11 -21.57
CA ASP A 228 -31.57 -12.15 -22.04
C ASP A 228 -32.82 -11.89 -21.18
N ASN A 229 -32.92 -10.68 -20.62
CA ASN A 229 -34.18 -9.94 -20.72
C ASN A 229 -34.03 -8.40 -20.65
N GLN A 230 -34.11 -7.80 -21.84
CA GLN A 230 -34.81 -6.57 -22.20
C GLN A 230 -34.41 -5.23 -21.55
N LEU A 231 -33.51 -4.53 -22.24
CA LEU A 231 -33.72 -3.12 -22.60
C LEU A 231 -34.45 -3.08 -23.95
N LEU A 232 -35.65 -2.49 -24.02
CA LEU A 232 -36.13 -1.66 -25.16
C LEU A 232 -37.59 -1.19 -24.97
N ILE A 233 -37.73 0.14 -25.04
CA ILE A 233 -38.87 0.93 -25.56
C ILE A 233 -40.06 1.16 -24.61
N GLY A 234 -40.01 2.32 -23.95
CA GLY A 234 -41.21 3.08 -23.63
C GLY A 234 -41.75 3.74 -24.90
N MET A 235 -42.91 3.25 -25.36
CA MET A 235 -43.88 4.01 -26.15
C MET A 235 -45.25 3.60 -25.62
N GLU A 236 -45.91 4.53 -24.93
CA GLU A 236 -47.32 4.42 -24.53
C GLU A 236 -48.20 4.52 -25.78
N ASP A 237 -49.22 3.66 -25.86
CA ASP A 237 -50.40 3.87 -26.68
C ASP A 237 -51.66 3.36 -25.92
N PRO A 238 -52.86 3.90 -26.22
CA PRO A 238 -53.82 4.31 -25.19
C PRO A 238 -54.89 3.27 -24.83
N ALA A 239 -55.52 3.49 -23.66
CA ALA A 239 -56.52 2.63 -23.03
C ALA A 239 -57.80 2.40 -23.88
N PRO A 240 -58.46 1.22 -23.78
CA PRO A 240 -59.67 0.95 -24.54
C PRO A 240 -60.95 1.50 -23.89
N SER A 241 -61.80 2.10 -24.73
CA SER A 241 -63.11 2.69 -24.41
C SER A 241 -64.12 1.68 -23.84
N ARG A 242 -64.77 2.01 -22.72
CA ARG A 242 -65.96 1.30 -22.21
C ARG A 242 -67.22 1.75 -22.98
N LYS A 243 -67.96 0.79 -23.57
CA LYS A 243 -69.33 1.00 -24.07
C LYS A 243 -70.35 0.94 -22.92
N PRO A 244 -71.49 1.66 -23.00
CA PRO A 244 -72.46 1.77 -21.92
C PRO A 244 -73.40 0.56 -21.87
N LYS A 245 -73.77 0.10 -20.66
CA LYS A 245 -74.89 -0.84 -20.46
C LYS A 245 -76.20 -0.05 -20.35
N LYS A 246 -77.15 -0.36 -21.23
CA LYS A 246 -78.58 -0.07 -21.04
C LYS A 246 -79.16 -1.07 -20.04
N ILE A 247 -79.81 -0.58 -19.00
CA ILE A 247 -81.22 -0.79 -18.56
C ILE A 247 -81.35 -0.02 -17.25
#